data_AF-A0A0M3HNM9-F1
#
_entry.id   AF-A0A0M3HNM9-F1
#
_cell.length_a   1.000
_cell.length_b   1.000
_cell.length_c   1.000
_cell.angle_alpha   90.00
_cell.angle_beta   90.00
_cell.angle_gamma   90.00
#
_symmetry.space_group_name_H-M   'P 1'
#
loop_
_entity.id
_entity.type
_entity.pdbx_description
1 polymer ?
#
loop_
_entity_poly.entity_id
_entity_poly.type
_entity_poly.pdbx_seq_one_letter_code
_entity_poly.pdbx_strand_id
1 'polypeptide(L)'
;MNVLFSVVNELQSTASVVPIVLLFVIRASLVPAYVTVLSTCEDYDVDCSEWAALADEDCDAWLRSNCEVSCKMCEPRPSDRVPARSIQKEEPQPRCTNRYTLCERWTRQGECNGNPSFMHVQCCLSCATKTASEY
;
A
#
# COMPACT_ATOMS: atom_id res chain seq x y z
N MET A 1 25.51 -65.06 34.01
CA MET A 1 26.69 -64.85 34.87
C MET A 1 27.63 -63.90 34.16
N ASN A 2 27.98 -62.81 34.84
CA ASN A 2 28.81 -61.67 34.41
C ASN A 2 30.27 -62.06 34.16
N VAL A 3 30.95 -61.34 33.23
CA VAL A 3 32.25 -60.65 33.44
C VAL A 3 32.38 -59.60 32.31
N LEU A 4 32.13 -58.30 32.50
CA LEU A 4 33.01 -57.20 32.98
C LEU A 4 34.41 -57.10 32.35
N PHE A 5 34.59 -56.00 31.58
CA PHE A 5 35.80 -55.20 31.29
C PHE A 5 37.07 -55.85 30.74
N SER A 6 37.47 -55.41 29.55
CA SER A 6 38.83 -54.91 29.30
C SER A 6 38.85 -53.91 28.14
N VAL A 7 39.47 -52.77 28.43
CA VAL A 7 39.72 -51.61 27.57
C VAL A 7 41.15 -51.73 27.06
N VAL A 8 41.38 -51.64 25.75
CA VAL A 8 42.62 -51.24 25.01
C VAL A 8 42.49 -51.80 23.57
N ASN A 9 42.83 -51.19 22.43
CA ASN A 9 43.43 -49.91 22.07
C ASN A 9 43.34 -49.77 20.52
N GLU A 10 43.49 -48.54 20.03
CA GLU A 10 43.88 -48.10 18.66
C GLU A 10 42.90 -48.17 17.46
N LEU A 11 42.52 -46.97 17.02
CA LEU A 11 42.62 -46.46 15.64
C LEU A 11 42.09 -47.34 14.49
N GLN A 12 40.82 -47.18 14.11
CA GLN A 12 40.53 -47.02 12.69
C GLN A 12 39.19 -46.30 12.44
N SER A 13 39.31 -45.10 11.85
CA SER A 13 38.33 -44.50 10.94
C SER A 13 37.14 -43.72 11.53
N THR A 14 37.42 -42.59 12.19
CA THR A 14 36.46 -41.48 12.39
C THR A 14 36.34 -40.52 11.19
N ALA A 15 36.91 -40.89 10.03
CA ALA A 15 37.07 -40.00 8.88
C ALA A 15 35.76 -39.66 8.13
N SER A 16 34.64 -40.35 8.40
CA SER A 16 33.42 -40.19 7.60
C SER A 16 32.36 -39.26 8.20
N VAL A 17 32.47 -38.87 9.48
CA VAL A 17 31.47 -38.02 10.16
C VAL A 17 31.93 -36.58 10.40
N VAL A 18 33.24 -36.33 10.41
CA VAL A 18 33.81 -34.97 10.50
C VAL A 18 33.44 -34.07 9.31
N PRO A 19 33.45 -34.52 8.03
CA PRO A 19 33.18 -33.61 6.92
C PRO A 19 31.71 -33.17 6.85
N ILE A 20 30.77 -34.00 7.32
CA ILE A 20 29.33 -33.68 7.23
C ILE A 20 28.93 -32.68 8.32
N VAL A 21 29.41 -32.86 9.57
CA VAL A 21 29.09 -31.94 10.67
C VAL A 21 29.71 -30.56 10.42
N LEU A 22 30.93 -30.50 9.86
CA LEU A 22 31.59 -29.24 9.51
C LEU A 22 30.84 -28.47 8.41
N LEU A 23 30.29 -29.16 7.40
CA LEU A 23 29.51 -28.52 6.32
C LEU A 23 28.18 -27.93 6.81
N PHE A 24 27.56 -28.49 7.86
CA PHE A 24 26.34 -27.91 8.45
C PHE A 24 26.63 -26.67 9.30
N VAL A 25 27.71 -26.63 10.09
CA VAL A 25 28.06 -25.42 10.85
C VAL A 25 28.60 -24.29 9.97
N ILE A 26 29.28 -24.58 8.84
CA ILE A 26 29.73 -23.53 7.90
C ILE A 26 28.54 -22.82 7.21
N ARG A 27 27.38 -23.49 7.07
CA ARG A 27 26.15 -22.83 6.58
C ARG A 27 25.43 -21.97 7.61
N ALA A 28 25.65 -22.18 8.91
CA ALA A 28 25.10 -21.33 9.96
C ALA A 28 25.94 -20.04 10.17
N SER A 29 27.22 -20.06 9.80
CA SER A 29 28.17 -18.95 10.03
C SER A 29 28.38 -18.03 8.82
N LEU A 30 27.80 -18.34 7.66
CA LEU A 30 27.93 -17.56 6.41
C LEU A 30 26.61 -16.98 5.91
N VAL A 31 25.65 -16.74 6.80
CA VAL A 31 24.51 -15.87 6.48
C VAL A 31 24.76 -14.48 7.08
N PRO A 32 25.56 -13.60 6.44
CA PRO A 32 25.46 -12.17 6.71
C PRO A 32 24.29 -11.62 5.88
N ALA A 33 23.08 -12.18 6.02
CA ALA A 33 22.05 -11.98 5.01
C ALA A 33 20.60 -12.14 5.49
N TYR A 34 20.31 -11.93 6.78
CA TYR A 34 18.91 -11.80 7.21
C TYR A 34 18.51 -10.39 7.64
N VAL A 35 19.47 -9.53 7.98
CA VAL A 35 19.19 -8.13 8.34
C VAL A 35 19.70 -7.19 7.26
N THR A 36 19.49 -7.52 5.99
CA THR A 36 19.22 -6.44 5.03
C THR A 36 17.80 -6.02 5.33
N VAL A 37 17.69 -5.02 6.20
CA VAL A 37 16.47 -4.30 6.55
C VAL A 37 15.60 -4.24 5.30
N LEU A 38 14.46 -4.91 5.36
CA LEU A 38 13.43 -4.82 4.34
C LEU A 38 12.77 -3.46 4.54
N SER A 39 13.51 -2.36 4.35
CA SER A 39 12.94 -1.03 4.31
C SER A 39 12.08 -1.00 3.05
N THR A 40 10.78 -1.09 3.24
CA THR A 40 9.82 -0.81 2.19
C THR A 40 10.00 0.66 1.84
N CYS A 41 10.28 0.92 0.56
CA CYS A 41 10.35 2.27 0.03
C CYS A 41 8.92 2.64 -0.37
N GLU A 42 8.24 3.39 0.49
CA GLU A 42 6.86 3.80 0.29
C GLU A 42 6.64 5.21 0.83
N ASP A 43 5.59 5.86 0.34
CA ASP A 43 5.10 7.09 0.92
C ASP A 43 4.14 6.75 2.06
N TYR A 44 4.25 7.47 3.18
CA TYR A 44 3.37 7.31 4.34
C TYR A 44 1.93 7.75 4.06
N ASP A 45 1.76 8.75 3.18
CA ASP A 45 0.46 9.34 2.85
C ASP A 45 0.25 9.38 1.34
N VAL A 46 -1.01 9.30 0.94
CA VAL A 46 -1.43 9.40 -0.47
C VAL A 46 -1.16 10.80 -1.03
N ASP A 47 -1.13 11.83 -0.18
CA ASP A 47 -0.90 13.23 -0.57
C ASP A 47 0.60 13.58 -0.60
N CYS A 48 1.51 12.65 -0.29
CA CYS A 48 2.97 12.86 -0.31
C CYS A 48 3.46 13.43 -1.64
N SER A 49 2.87 13.03 -2.77
CA SER A 49 3.25 13.56 -4.09
C SER A 49 2.88 15.03 -4.27
N GLU A 50 1.77 15.48 -3.66
CA GLU A 50 1.37 16.89 -3.67
C GLU A 50 2.27 17.70 -2.73
N TRP A 51 2.50 17.22 -1.50
CA TRP A 51 3.35 17.91 -0.55
C TRP A 51 4.79 18.04 -1.03
N ALA A 52 5.35 17.00 -1.66
CA ALA A 52 6.67 17.06 -2.28
C ALA A 52 6.73 18.00 -3.49
N ALA A 53 5.61 18.18 -4.22
CA ALA A 53 5.54 19.13 -5.33
C ALA A 53 5.40 20.59 -4.87
N LEU A 54 4.80 20.81 -3.69
CA LEU A 54 4.69 22.12 -3.04
C LEU A 54 5.94 22.50 -2.27
N ALA A 55 6.81 21.54 -1.93
CA ALA A 55 8.10 21.83 -1.32
C ALA A 55 8.96 22.63 -2.30
N ASP A 56 9.47 23.79 -1.86
CA ASP A 56 10.38 24.65 -2.62
C ASP A 56 11.73 23.95 -2.84
N GLU A 57 11.80 23.06 -3.85
CA GLU A 57 12.95 22.24 -4.30
C GLU A 57 13.68 21.39 -3.24
N ASP A 58 13.37 21.59 -1.97
CA ASP A 58 13.97 20.95 -0.81
C ASP A 58 12.86 20.24 -0.03
N CYS A 59 12.70 18.95 -0.29
CA CYS A 59 11.93 18.09 0.60
C CYS A 59 12.52 18.22 2.01
N ASP A 60 11.80 18.83 2.95
CA ASP A 60 12.30 18.99 4.31
C ASP A 60 12.58 17.64 5.00
N ALA A 61 13.16 17.68 6.20
CA ALA A 61 13.54 16.47 6.93
C ALA A 61 12.35 15.54 7.23
N TRP A 62 11.15 16.09 7.40
CA TRP A 62 9.94 15.31 7.66
C TRP A 62 9.48 14.63 6.38
N LEU A 63 9.35 15.37 5.28
CA LEU A 63 9.03 14.86 3.95
C LEU A 63 9.99 13.76 3.50
N ARG A 64 11.30 13.91 3.75
CA ARG A 64 12.30 12.88 3.44
C ARG A 64 12.12 11.59 4.23
N SER A 65 11.60 11.67 5.46
CA SER A 65 11.46 10.51 6.36
C SER A 65 10.10 9.83 6.25
N ASN A 66 9.09 10.55 5.76
CA ASN A 66 7.71 10.07 5.66
C ASN A 66 7.26 9.88 4.21
N CYS A 67 7.87 10.54 3.24
CA CYS A 67 7.46 10.52 1.83
C CYS A 67 8.67 10.16 0.95
N GLU A 68 9.28 9.01 1.21
CA GLU A 68 10.56 8.61 0.62
C GLU A 68 10.52 8.49 -0.91
N VAL A 69 9.40 8.00 -1.46
CA VAL A 69 9.20 7.83 -2.90
C VAL A 69 8.97 9.19 -3.55
N SER A 70 8.05 9.99 -3.01
CA SER A 70 7.72 11.32 -3.54
C SER A 70 8.91 12.29 -3.45
N CYS A 71 9.74 12.16 -2.42
CA CYS A 71 10.98 12.90 -2.27
C CYS A 71 12.20 12.28 -2.97
N LYS A 72 12.00 11.22 -3.77
CA LYS A 72 13.05 10.56 -4.57
C LYS A 72 14.24 10.08 -3.74
N MET A 73 13.99 9.73 -2.49
CA MET A 73 15.01 9.15 -1.58
C MET A 73 15.28 7.69 -1.92
N CYS A 74 14.33 7.02 -2.59
CA CYS A 74 14.42 5.64 -3.02
C CYS A 74 13.52 5.38 -4.25
N GLU A 75 13.66 4.20 -4.85
CA GLU A 75 12.81 3.74 -5.94
C GLU A 75 11.79 2.72 -5.43
N PRO A 76 10.47 2.89 -5.70
CA PRO A 76 9.45 1.93 -5.30
C PRO A 76 9.58 0.64 -6.13
N ARG A 77 9.19 -0.49 -5.54
CA ARG A 77 9.27 -1.78 -6.24
C ARG A 77 8.32 -1.80 -7.43
N PRO A 78 8.64 -2.53 -8.51
CA PRO A 78 7.74 -2.67 -9.66
C PRO A 78 6.34 -3.19 -9.29
N SER A 79 6.23 -3.99 -8.23
CA SER A 79 4.94 -4.49 -7.69
C SER A 79 4.07 -3.41 -7.09
N ASP A 80 4.68 -2.33 -6.59
CA ASP A 80 4.03 -1.28 -5.80
C ASP A 80 3.72 -0.06 -6.67
N ARG A 81 4.14 -0.07 -7.94
CA ARG A 81 3.80 0.94 -8.93
C ARG A 81 2.31 0.84 -9.24
N VAL A 82 1.53 1.62 -8.52
CA VAL A 82 0.18 1.96 -8.93
C VAL A 82 0.30 2.73 -10.27
N PRO A 83 -0.37 2.29 -11.35
CA PRO A 83 -0.34 3.01 -12.62
C PRO A 83 -0.74 4.47 -12.40
N ALA A 84 -0.04 5.41 -13.03
CA ALA A 84 -0.22 6.87 -12.92
C ALA A 84 -1.63 7.39 -13.32
N ARG A 85 -2.62 6.50 -13.49
CA ARG A 85 -4.00 6.81 -13.84
C ARG A 85 -4.99 6.68 -12.68
N SER A 86 -4.57 6.37 -11.46
CA SER A 86 -5.48 6.28 -10.32
C SER A 86 -5.37 7.45 -9.33
N ILE A 87 -5.19 8.68 -9.85
CA ILE A 87 -5.84 9.83 -9.21
C ILE A 87 -7.22 9.97 -9.86
N GLN A 88 -8.06 8.98 -9.61
CA GLN A 88 -9.41 9.32 -9.24
C GLN A 88 -9.50 8.87 -7.80
N LYS A 89 -9.76 9.83 -6.92
CA LYS A 89 -10.52 9.56 -5.70
C LYS A 89 -11.81 8.88 -6.15
N GLU A 90 -11.76 7.58 -6.39
CA GLU A 90 -12.94 6.74 -6.55
C GLU A 90 -13.42 6.41 -5.14
N GLU A 91 -13.77 7.48 -4.41
CA GLU A 91 -14.89 7.38 -3.51
C GLU A 91 -16.05 6.93 -4.41
N PRO A 92 -16.71 5.79 -4.14
CA PRO A 92 -17.85 5.37 -4.94
C PRO A 92 -18.83 6.53 -4.92
N GLN A 93 -18.89 7.32 -6.00
CA GLN A 93 -19.79 8.44 -6.11
C GLN A 93 -21.17 7.85 -5.80
N PRO A 94 -21.85 8.31 -4.73
CA PRO A 94 -23.11 7.71 -4.34
C PRO A 94 -23.99 7.76 -5.58
N ARG A 95 -24.49 6.59 -6.01
CA ARG A 95 -25.29 6.48 -7.23
C ARG A 95 -26.31 7.61 -7.22
N CYS A 96 -26.16 8.56 -8.14
CA CYS A 96 -27.02 9.72 -8.27
C CYS A 96 -28.45 9.19 -8.40
N THR A 97 -29.29 9.47 -7.41
CA THR A 97 -30.63 8.92 -7.29
C THR A 97 -31.56 9.97 -6.69
N ASN A 98 -32.85 9.87 -7.02
CA ASN A 98 -33.89 10.62 -6.31
C ASN A 98 -34.20 9.89 -5.01
N ARG A 99 -33.89 10.49 -3.88
CA ARG A 99 -34.17 9.96 -2.54
C ARG A 99 -35.58 10.24 -2.06
N TYR A 100 -36.30 11.14 -2.73
CA TYR A 100 -37.67 11.50 -2.42
C TYR A 100 -38.57 11.36 -3.65
N THR A 101 -39.80 10.90 -3.44
CA THR A 101 -40.84 10.84 -4.49
C THR A 101 -41.25 12.23 -4.99
N LEU A 102 -41.02 13.28 -4.18
CA LEU A 102 -41.34 14.66 -4.52
C LEU A 102 -40.26 15.37 -5.37
N CYS A 103 -39.15 14.71 -5.67
CA CYS A 103 -38.04 15.33 -6.41
C CYS A 103 -38.46 15.93 -7.75
N GLU A 104 -39.37 15.29 -8.51
CA GLU A 104 -39.89 15.84 -9.76
C GLU A 104 -40.73 17.11 -9.55
N ARG A 105 -41.50 17.17 -8.46
CA ARG A 105 -42.31 18.34 -8.12
C ARG A 105 -41.42 19.51 -7.73
N TRP A 106 -40.44 19.29 -6.86
CA TRP A 106 -39.46 20.30 -6.44
C TRP A 106 -38.62 20.80 -7.62
N THR A 107 -38.22 19.89 -8.51
CA THR A 107 -37.54 20.24 -9.76
C THR A 107 -38.40 21.16 -10.63
N ARG A 108 -39.69 20.85 -10.80
CA ARG A 108 -40.63 21.72 -11.53
C ARG A 108 -40.88 23.07 -10.85
N GLN A 109 -40.68 23.14 -9.53
CA GLN A 109 -40.76 24.39 -8.76
C GLN A 109 -39.45 25.21 -8.83
N GLY A 110 -38.42 24.72 -9.52
CA GLY A 110 -37.15 25.43 -9.69
C GLY A 110 -36.15 25.22 -8.54
N GLU A 111 -36.39 24.24 -7.66
CA GLU A 111 -35.53 23.98 -6.49
C GLU A 111 -34.10 23.59 -6.87
N CYS A 112 -33.86 23.09 -8.10
CA CYS A 112 -32.49 22.82 -8.56
C CYS A 112 -31.63 24.09 -8.60
N ASN A 113 -32.26 25.26 -8.80
CA ASN A 113 -31.58 26.57 -8.77
C ASN A 113 -31.79 27.29 -7.43
N GLY A 114 -32.98 27.14 -6.82
CA GLY A 114 -33.31 27.78 -5.54
C GLY A 114 -32.66 27.13 -4.32
N ASN A 115 -32.39 25.82 -4.39
CA ASN A 115 -31.80 25.02 -3.33
C ASN A 115 -30.86 23.92 -3.89
N PRO A 116 -29.80 24.31 -4.62
CA PRO A 116 -28.94 23.39 -5.35
C PRO A 116 -28.23 22.40 -4.42
N SER A 117 -27.81 22.83 -3.24
CA SER A 117 -27.11 21.97 -2.28
C SER A 117 -27.95 20.79 -1.82
N PHE A 118 -29.24 21.01 -1.53
CA PHE A 118 -30.16 19.93 -1.19
C PHE A 118 -30.48 19.08 -2.42
N MET A 119 -30.83 19.73 -3.52
CA MET A 119 -31.34 19.03 -4.70
C MET A 119 -30.28 18.19 -5.40
N HIS A 120 -29.02 18.63 -5.46
CA HIS A 120 -27.94 17.84 -6.07
C HIS A 120 -27.55 16.61 -5.23
N VAL A 121 -27.82 16.62 -3.92
CA VAL A 121 -27.54 15.47 -3.06
C VAL A 121 -28.74 14.53 -3.00
N GLN A 122 -29.96 15.08 -2.90
CA GLN A 122 -31.17 14.31 -2.60
C GLN A 122 -32.03 14.01 -3.83
N CYS A 123 -31.96 14.85 -4.85
CA CYS A 123 -32.80 14.81 -6.06
C CYS A 123 -31.97 14.93 -7.34
N CYS A 124 -30.75 14.39 -7.28
CA CYS A 124 -29.71 14.54 -8.28
C CYS A 124 -30.19 14.22 -9.70
N LEU A 125 -30.87 13.07 -9.88
CA LEU A 125 -31.38 12.65 -11.19
C LEU A 125 -32.42 13.63 -11.74
N SER A 126 -33.34 14.12 -10.90
CA SER A 126 -34.38 15.05 -11.35
C SER A 126 -33.80 16.38 -11.82
N CYS A 127 -32.74 16.87 -11.17
CA CYS A 127 -32.07 18.09 -11.61
C CYS A 127 -31.22 17.89 -12.86
N ALA A 128 -30.61 16.72 -13.04
CA ALA A 128 -29.80 16.41 -14.21
C ALA A 128 -30.64 16.31 -15.50
N THR A 129 -31.88 15.82 -15.42
CA THR A 129 -32.75 15.63 -16.59
C THR A 129 -33.35 16.93 -17.15
N LYS A 130 -33.22 18.06 -16.44
CA LYS A 130 -33.70 19.39 -16.91
C LYS A 130 -32.85 20.02 -18.03
N THR A 131 -31.89 19.31 -18.60
CA THR A 131 -31.00 19.84 -19.66
C THR A 131 -31.45 19.56 -21.10
N ALA A 132 -32.64 18.99 -21.34
CA ALA A 132 -33.05 18.60 -22.71
C ALA A 132 -34.38 19.17 -23.24
N SER A 133 -35.15 19.94 -22.47
CA SER A 133 -36.41 20.49 -22.98
C SER A 133 -36.92 21.65 -22.14
N GLU A 134 -36.59 22.88 -22.53
CA GLU A 134 -37.36 24.12 -22.27
C GLU A 134 -36.55 25.31 -22.84
N TYR A 135 -36.58 25.47 -24.17
CA TYR A 135 -36.46 26.76 -24.87
C TYR A 135 -37.69 26.91 -25.76
#